data_AF-L0W7P6-F1
#
_entry.id   AF-L0W7P6-F1
#
_cell.length_a   1.000
_cell.length_b   1.000
_cell.length_c   1.000
_cell.angle_alpha   90.00
_cell.angle_beta   90.00
_cell.angle_gamma   90.00
#
_symmetry.space_group_name_H-M   'P 1'
#
loop_
_entity.id
_entity.type
_entity.pdbx_description
1 polymer ?
#
loop_
_entity_poly.entity_id
_entity_poly.type
_entity_poly.pdbx_seq_one_letter_code
_entity_poly.pdbx_strand_id
1 'polypeptide(L)'
;MEQIDFVSLEEQQRPRSKSANNPRKPAAAKSVSRQGGAVRDGYRRLTADIPADLHKRLKMQALMEDRSVTDLIVQAAESFLRNRD
;
A
#
# COMPACT_ATOMS: atom_id res chain seq x y z
N MET A 1 -21.61 -28.95 -5.92
CA MET A 1 -20.14 -28.77 -5.79
C MET A 1 -19.76 -27.70 -6.79
N GLU A 2 -19.64 -26.46 -6.33
CA GLU A 2 -19.19 -25.36 -7.18
C GLU A 2 -17.66 -25.32 -7.19
N GLN A 3 -17.08 -25.39 -8.38
CA GLN A 3 -15.67 -25.08 -8.62
C GLN A 3 -15.60 -23.93 -9.61
N ILE A 4 -14.92 -22.89 -9.14
CA ILE A 4 -14.66 -21.60 -9.79
C ILE A 4 -13.56 -21.85 -10.83
N ASP A 5 -13.63 -21.26 -12.03
CA ASP A 5 -12.48 -20.47 -12.47
C ASP A 5 -12.86 -19.40 -13.49
N PHE A 6 -12.26 -18.23 -13.28
CA PHE A 6 -12.53 -16.98 -13.94
C PHE A 6 -12.35 -17.08 -15.45
N VAL A 7 -13.42 -16.73 -16.15
CA VAL A 7 -13.50 -16.50 -17.59
C VAL A 7 -12.33 -15.62 -18.07
N SER A 8 -11.54 -16.19 -18.97
CA SER A 8 -10.77 -15.55 -20.04
C SER A 8 -11.36 -14.23 -20.52
N LEU A 9 -10.55 -13.19 -20.68
CA LEU A 9 -10.65 -12.21 -21.78
C LEU A 9 -9.47 -11.24 -21.72
N GLU A 10 -8.28 -11.77 -22.02
CA GLU A 10 -7.25 -11.00 -22.71
C GLU A 10 -7.69 -10.83 -24.18
N GLU A 11 -8.38 -9.74 -24.51
CA GLU A 11 -8.49 -9.25 -25.89
C GLU A 11 -8.51 -7.71 -25.83
N GLN A 12 -7.39 -7.07 -26.16
CA GLN A 12 -7.00 -6.67 -27.51
C GLN A 12 -7.69 -5.40 -28.03
N GLN A 13 -6.81 -4.39 -28.17
CA GLN A 13 -6.74 -3.42 -29.27
C GLN A 13 -7.71 -2.23 -29.26
N ARG A 14 -7.09 -1.03 -29.30
CA ARG A 14 -7.41 0.09 -30.22
C ARG A 14 -6.43 1.26 -29.98
N PRO A 15 -6.27 2.21 -30.91
CA PRO A 15 -5.54 2.08 -32.17
C PRO A 15 -4.33 3.05 -32.22
N ARG A 16 -3.37 2.77 -33.12
CA ARG A 16 -2.24 3.67 -33.41
C ARG A 16 -2.77 4.97 -34.03
N SER A 17 -2.45 6.13 -33.43
CA SER A 17 -2.45 7.40 -34.17
C SER A 17 -1.05 8.02 -34.12
N LYS A 18 -0.52 8.30 -35.31
CA LYS A 18 0.72 9.07 -35.51
C LYS A 18 0.36 10.55 -35.47
N SER A 19 1.01 11.32 -34.59
CA SER A 19 1.17 12.77 -34.77
C SER A 19 2.34 13.22 -33.88
N ALA A 20 3.51 13.42 -34.49
CA ALA A 20 4.04 14.74 -34.87
C ALA A 20 4.93 15.33 -33.77
N ASN A 21 6.23 15.13 -33.99
CA ASN A 21 7.38 15.96 -33.62
C ASN A 21 7.06 17.25 -32.85
N ASN A 22 7.43 17.32 -31.56
CA ASN A 22 7.51 18.59 -30.83
C ASN A 22 8.81 18.62 -29.98
N PRO A 23 9.60 19.72 -30.02
CA PRO A 23 10.98 19.72 -29.57
C PRO A 23 11.11 19.77 -28.04
N ARG A 24 12.06 19.00 -27.50
CA ARG A 24 12.43 18.98 -26.08
C ARG A 24 12.95 20.36 -25.62
N LYS A 25 12.29 20.94 -24.61
CA LYS A 25 12.87 21.94 -23.69
C LYS A 25 12.84 21.37 -22.26
N PRO A 26 13.80 21.74 -21.38
CA PRO A 26 14.12 20.98 -20.19
C PRO A 26 13.08 21.23 -19.09
N ALA A 27 12.44 20.15 -18.60
CA ALA A 27 11.55 20.26 -17.46
C ALA A 27 12.40 20.35 -16.18
N ALA A 28 12.31 21.50 -15.52
CA ALA A 28 12.82 21.76 -14.19
C ALA A 28 12.48 20.62 -13.22
N ALA A 29 13.42 20.27 -12.35
CA ALA A 29 13.24 19.31 -11.27
C ALA A 29 12.11 19.78 -10.33
N LYS A 30 10.90 19.25 -10.55
CA LYS A 30 9.79 19.44 -9.61
C LYS A 30 10.11 18.60 -8.37
N SER A 31 10.41 19.28 -7.26
CA SER A 31 10.36 18.69 -5.93
C SER A 31 8.94 18.15 -5.73
N VAL A 32 8.83 16.83 -5.62
CA VAL A 32 7.55 16.16 -5.33
C VAL A 32 7.17 16.54 -3.90
N SER A 33 6.30 17.53 -3.75
CA SER A 33 5.63 17.80 -2.49
C SER A 33 4.84 16.54 -2.12
N ARG A 34 5.22 15.91 -1.01
CA ARG A 34 4.58 14.70 -0.50
C ARG A 34 3.13 15.05 -0.18
N GLN A 35 2.20 14.64 -1.04
CA GLN A 35 0.76 14.65 -0.77
C GLN A 35 0.49 13.70 0.40
N GLY A 36 0.67 14.18 1.63
CA GLY A 36 0.23 13.49 2.82
C GLY A 36 -1.28 13.67 2.96
N GLY A 37 -2.06 12.63 2.67
CA GLY A 37 -3.49 12.65 2.99
C GLY A 37 -3.76 12.97 4.47
N ALA A 38 -4.94 13.52 4.78
CA ALA A 38 -5.30 13.87 6.15
C ALA A 38 -5.18 12.65 7.08
N VAL A 39 -4.53 12.85 8.24
CA VAL A 39 -4.46 11.84 9.29
C VAL A 39 -5.78 11.90 10.07
N ARG A 40 -6.30 10.75 10.50
CA ARG A 40 -7.51 10.69 11.33
C ARG A 40 -7.28 11.44 12.64
N ASP A 41 -8.30 12.11 13.15
CA ASP A 41 -8.21 12.83 14.42
C ASP A 41 -7.74 11.91 15.55
N GLY A 42 -6.75 12.36 16.34
CA GLY A 42 -6.14 11.58 17.41
C GLY A 42 -5.04 10.61 16.98
N TYR A 43 -4.77 10.44 15.68
CA TYR A 43 -3.72 9.55 15.18
C TYR A 43 -2.48 10.33 14.73
N ARG A 44 -1.32 9.67 14.79
CA ARG A 44 -0.07 10.15 14.18
C ARG A 44 0.47 9.08 13.23
N ARG A 45 1.08 9.51 12.12
CA ARG A 45 1.68 8.57 11.14
C ARG A 45 2.95 7.96 11.73
N LEU A 46 3.03 6.64 11.71
CA LEU A 46 4.25 5.90 11.99
C LEU A 46 4.91 5.53 10.66
N THR A 47 6.11 6.06 10.41
CA THR A 47 6.99 5.61 9.33
C THR A 47 8.16 4.88 9.99
N ALA A 48 8.26 3.58 9.81
CA ALA A 48 9.31 2.76 10.37
C ALA A 48 9.75 1.70 9.35
N ASP A 49 11.04 1.43 9.31
CA ASP A 49 11.57 0.31 8.55
C ASP A 49 11.36 -0.97 9.36
N ILE A 50 10.65 -1.93 8.75
CA ILE A 50 10.29 -3.20 9.38
C ILE A 50 10.93 -4.33 8.56
N PRO A 51 11.56 -5.34 9.20
CA PRO A 51 12.11 -6.49 8.49
C PRO A 51 11.06 -7.15 7.58
N ALA A 52 11.46 -7.52 6.36
CA ALA A 52 10.54 -8.04 5.34
C ALA A 52 9.75 -9.27 5.82
N ASP A 53 10.41 -10.17 6.55
CA ASP A 53 9.79 -11.37 7.11
C ASP A 53 8.75 -11.04 8.18
N LEU A 54 9.00 -10.00 8.99
CA LEU A 54 8.04 -9.55 9.99
C LEU A 54 6.82 -8.92 9.32
N HIS A 55 7.01 -8.09 8.30
CA HIS A 55 5.90 -7.51 7.53
C HIS A 55 5.03 -8.61 6.89
N LYS A 56 5.64 -9.66 6.31
CA LYS A 56 4.90 -10.80 5.76
C LYS A 56 4.07 -11.52 6.83
N ARG A 57 4.65 -11.81 7.98
CA ARG A 57 3.94 -12.48 9.09
C ARG A 57 2.78 -11.65 9.61
N LEU A 58 2.99 -10.34 9.82
CA LEU A 58 1.92 -9.43 10.24
C LEU A 58 0.75 -9.41 9.24
N LYS A 59 1.06 -9.37 7.94
CA LYS A 59 0.04 -9.36 6.89
C LYS A 59 -0.76 -10.66 6.83
N MET A 60 -0.08 -11.80 6.97
CA MET A 60 -0.75 -13.10 7.02
C MET A 60 -1.64 -13.24 8.25
N GLN A 61 -1.15 -12.82 9.43
CA GLN A 61 -1.93 -12.86 10.66
C GLN A 61 -3.18 -11.99 10.56
N ALA A 62 -3.02 -10.76 10.06
CA ALA A 62 -4.12 -9.83 9.84
C ALA A 62 -5.22 -10.44 8.95
N LEU A 63 -4.81 -11.10 7.85
CA LEU A 63 -5.73 -11.79 6.96
C LEU A 63 -6.46 -12.96 7.64
N MET A 64 -5.76 -13.75 8.45
CA MET A 64 -6.35 -14.93 9.10
C MET A 64 -7.34 -14.58 10.21
N GLU A 65 -7.19 -13.41 10.82
CA GLU A 65 -8.01 -12.97 11.96
C GLU A 65 -9.09 -11.95 11.58
N ASP A 66 -9.22 -11.60 10.30
CA ASP A 66 -10.07 -10.51 9.81
C ASP A 66 -9.79 -9.17 10.53
N ARG A 67 -8.50 -8.88 10.77
CA ARG A 67 -8.02 -7.64 11.42
C ARG A 67 -7.10 -6.86 10.50
N SER A 68 -6.91 -5.57 10.78
CA SER A 68 -5.89 -4.81 10.05
C SER A 68 -4.49 -5.03 10.66
N VAL A 69 -3.46 -4.93 9.82
CA VAL A 69 -2.05 -4.94 10.28
C VAL A 69 -1.81 -3.83 11.31
N THR A 70 -2.45 -2.68 11.15
CA THR A 70 -2.37 -1.56 12.09
C THR A 70 -2.90 -1.95 13.47
N ASP A 71 -4.04 -2.65 13.55
CA ASP A 71 -4.63 -3.07 14.82
C ASP A 71 -3.73 -4.06 15.56
N LEU A 72 -3.10 -5.00 14.82
CA LEU A 72 -2.13 -5.92 15.40
C LEU A 72 -0.92 -5.19 15.98
N ILE A 73 -0.40 -4.19 15.27
CA ILE A 73 0.74 -3.39 15.73
C ILE A 73 0.37 -2.61 16.99
N VAL A 74 -0.81 -1.96 17.03
CA VAL A 74 -1.28 -1.21 18.18
C VAL A 74 -1.48 -2.13 19.39
N GLN A 75 -2.15 -3.27 19.22
CA GLN A 75 -2.36 -4.24 20.30
C GLN A 75 -1.04 -4.77 20.85
N ALA A 76 -0.09 -5.12 19.98
CA ALA A 76 1.22 -5.59 20.39
C ALA A 76 2.01 -4.52 21.15
N ALA A 77 1.97 -3.26 20.68
CA ALA A 77 2.61 -2.13 21.34
C ALA A 77 2.00 -1.86 22.72
N GLU A 78 0.67 -1.82 22.84
CA GLU A 78 -0.02 -1.65 24.12
C GLU A 78 0.32 -2.77 25.11
N SER A 79 0.28 -4.03 24.65
CA SER A 79 0.61 -5.19 25.49
C SER A 79 2.07 -5.16 25.95
N PHE A 80 2.98 -4.76 25.07
CA PHE A 80 4.40 -4.62 25.39
C PHE A 80 4.65 -3.52 26.43
N LEU A 81 3.96 -2.38 26.32
CA LEU A 81 4.11 -1.29 27.28
C LEU A 81 3.49 -1.62 28.65
N ARG A 82 2.34 -2.31 28.69
CA ARG A 82 1.69 -2.72 29.95
C ARG A 82 2.49 -3.74 30.76
N ASN A 83 3.20 -4.63 30.09
CA ASN A 83 3.96 -5.71 30.73
C ASN A 83 5.39 -5.32 31.10
N ARG A 84 5.75 -4.03 30.95
CA ARG A 84 7.08 -3.50 31.23
C ARG A 84 7.18 -2.83 32.62
N ASP A 85 6.04 -2.61 33.27
CA ASP A 85 5.91 -2.28 34.69
C ASP A 85 5.76 -3.56 35.54
#